data_AF-A0A3M1M676-F1
#
_entry.id   AF-A0A3M1M676-F1
#
_cell.length_a   1.000
_cell.length_b   1.000
_cell.length_c   1.000
_cell.angle_alpha   90.00
_cell.angle_beta   90.00
_cell.angle_gamma   90.00
#
_symmetry.space_group_name_H-M   'P 1'
#
loop_
_entity.id
_entity.type
_entity.pdbx_description
1 polymer ?
#
loop_
_entity_poly.entity_id
_entity_poly.type
_entity_poly.pdbx_seq_one_letter_code
_entity_poly.pdbx_strand_id
1 'polypeptide(L)'
;IEAWTHHLTELLIEDLQRRGYRILSNRDPRRRSAIVTFAPAGDPKAAWERLRAAGVVLSLREGYLRVSPHGYNTEDEVLQVGAVLGNA
;
A
#
# COMPACT_ATOMS: atom_id res chain seq x y z
N ILE A 1 -11.61 -11.20 11.69
CA ILE A 1 -10.56 -10.14 11.67
C ILE A 1 -9.50 -10.48 10.63
N GLU A 2 -8.86 -11.65 10.71
CA GLU A 2 -7.80 -12.05 9.76
C GLU A 2 -8.24 -12.07 8.28
N ALA A 3 -9.42 -12.62 7.97
CA ALA A 3 -9.98 -12.62 6.62
C ALA A 3 -10.22 -11.20 6.06
N TRP A 4 -10.61 -10.24 6.92
CA TRP A 4 -10.83 -8.84 6.52
C TRP A 4 -9.51 -8.13 6.23
N THR A 5 -8.52 -8.27 7.10
CA THR A 5 -7.18 -7.72 6.85
C THR A 5 -6.56 -8.29 5.58
N HIS A 6 -6.76 -9.57 5.30
CA HIS A 6 -6.31 -10.21 4.06
C HIS A 6 -7.02 -9.63 2.84
N HIS A 7 -8.34 -9.48 2.89
CA HIS A 7 -9.12 -8.84 1.83
C HIS A 7 -8.62 -7.42 1.51
N LEU A 8 -8.44 -6.59 2.53
CA LEU A 8 -7.87 -5.24 2.36
C LEU A 8 -6.47 -5.25 1.76
N THR A 9 -5.63 -6.20 2.16
CA THR A 9 -4.27 -6.37 1.63
C THR A 9 -4.30 -6.70 0.14
N GLU A 10 -5.15 -7.62 -0.29
CA GLU A 10 -5.28 -7.96 -1.71
C GLU A 10 -5.86 -6.80 -2.51
N LEU A 11 -6.88 -6.13 -1.99
CA LEU A 11 -7.47 -4.95 -2.62
C LEU A 11 -6.43 -3.86 -2.89
N LEU A 12 -5.56 -3.57 -1.91
CA LEU A 12 -4.45 -2.63 -2.06
C LEU A 12 -3.49 -3.07 -3.17
N ILE A 13 -3.10 -4.34 -3.16
CA ILE A 13 -2.14 -4.90 -4.12
C ILE A 13 -2.70 -4.80 -5.54
N GLU A 14 -3.96 -5.16 -5.74
CA GLU A 14 -4.62 -5.11 -7.04
C GLU A 14 -4.78 -3.69 -7.57
N ASP A 15 -5.14 -2.73 -6.73
CA ASP A 15 -5.21 -1.32 -7.13
C ASP A 15 -3.84 -0.76 -7.51
N LEU A 16 -2.82 -0.98 -6.68
CA LEU A 16 -1.46 -0.52 -6.96
C LEU A 16 -0.87 -1.16 -8.23
N GLN A 17 -1.12 -2.45 -8.46
CA GLN A 17 -0.71 -3.12 -9.70
C GLN A 17 -1.40 -2.55 -10.93
N ARG A 18 -2.72 -2.30 -10.87
CA ARG A 18 -3.48 -1.68 -11.96
C ARG A 18 -2.95 -0.29 -12.31
N ARG A 19 -2.43 0.43 -11.32
CA ARG A 19 -1.79 1.75 -11.48
C ARG A 19 -0.34 1.69 -11.95
N GLY A 20 0.25 0.50 -12.09
CA GLY A 20 1.61 0.30 -12.59
C GLY A 20 2.71 0.25 -11.52
N TYR A 21 2.37 0.22 -10.23
CA TYR A 21 3.37 0.15 -9.16
C TYR A 21 3.96 -1.27 -9.02
N ARG A 22 5.26 -1.33 -8.72
CA ARG A 22 5.96 -2.59 -8.48
C ARG A 22 5.80 -3.02 -7.01
N ILE A 23 5.05 -4.09 -6.78
CA ILE A 23 4.91 -4.73 -5.46
C ILE A 23 6.14 -5.58 -5.16
N LEU A 24 6.71 -5.41 -3.96
CA LEU A 24 7.90 -6.11 -3.47
C LEU A 24 7.57 -7.14 -2.38
N SER A 25 6.41 -7.04 -1.74
CA SER A 25 6.00 -8.01 -0.72
C SER A 25 5.86 -9.42 -1.31
N ASN A 26 6.27 -10.42 -0.51
CA ASN A 26 6.11 -11.83 -0.86
C ASN A 26 4.62 -12.16 -1.05
N ARG A 27 4.29 -12.83 -2.16
CA ARG A 27 2.92 -13.17 -2.55
C ARG A 27 2.48 -14.57 -2.11
N ASP A 28 3.35 -15.36 -1.48
CA ASP A 28 2.98 -16.70 -0.98
C ASP A 28 1.93 -16.58 0.13
N PRO A 29 0.70 -17.11 -0.06
CA PRO A 29 -0.37 -17.04 0.93
C PRO A 29 0.01 -17.63 2.29
N ARG A 30 0.99 -18.55 2.34
CA ARG A 30 1.43 -19.24 3.56
C ARG A 30 2.48 -18.46 4.36
N ARG A 31 2.99 -17.34 3.84
CA ARG A 31 4.04 -16.51 4.46
C ARG A 31 3.74 -15.01 4.42
N ARG A 32 2.50 -14.63 4.07
CA ARG A 32 2.11 -13.23 3.91
C ARG A 32 1.87 -12.57 5.26
N SER A 33 2.68 -11.56 5.57
CA SER A 33 2.30 -10.56 6.56
C SER A 33 1.31 -9.57 5.93
N ALA A 34 0.49 -8.92 6.75
CA ALA A 34 -0.40 -7.83 6.31
C ALA A 34 0.36 -6.52 6.01
N ILE A 35 1.57 -6.61 5.43
CA ILE A 35 2.42 -5.48 5.08
C ILE A 35 2.71 -5.52 3.59
N VAL A 36 2.25 -4.50 2.88
CA VAL A 36 2.50 -4.29 1.45
C VAL A 36 3.64 -3.30 1.29
N THR A 37 4.75 -3.79 0.73
CA THR A 37 5.90 -2.99 0.33
C THR A 37 5.85 -2.81 -1.17
N PHE A 38 5.99 -1.58 -1.65
CA PHE A 38 6.02 -1.27 -3.07
C PHE A 38 6.99 -0.13 -3.38
N ALA A 39 7.46 -0.12 -4.63
CA ALA A 39 8.30 0.95 -5.14
C ALA A 39 7.42 2.00 -5.85
N PRO A 40 7.46 3.27 -5.42
CA PRO A 40 6.88 4.35 -6.21
C PRO A 40 7.71 4.58 -7.48
N ALA A 41 7.09 5.11 -8.53
CA ALA A 41 7.77 5.35 -9.81
C ALA A 41 8.77 6.52 -9.77
N GLY A 42 8.55 7.49 -8.88
CA GLY A 42 9.40 8.66 -8.68
C GLY A 42 10.10 8.68 -7.33
N ASP A 43 10.43 9.88 -6.84
CA ASP A 43 11.05 10.05 -5.53
C ASP A 43 10.18 9.47 -4.40
N PRO A 44 10.65 8.43 -3.68
CA PRO A 44 9.90 7.84 -2.58
C PRO A 44 9.56 8.82 -1.46
N LYS A 45 10.41 9.83 -1.24
CA LYS A 45 10.14 10.85 -0.21
C LYS A 45 9.00 11.77 -0.63
N ALA A 46 9.02 12.28 -1.86
CA ALA A 46 7.90 13.07 -2.39
C ALA A 46 6.57 12.29 -2.38
N ALA A 47 6.58 11.01 -2.74
CA ALA A 47 5.40 10.15 -2.67
C ALA A 47 4.88 9.99 -1.23
N TRP A 48 5.79 9.76 -0.28
CA TRP A 48 5.47 9.69 1.14
C TRP A 48 4.88 11.00 1.68
N GLU A 49 5.45 12.15 1.31
CA GLU A 49 4.97 13.47 1.73
C GLU A 49 3.57 13.77 1.19
N ARG A 50 3.29 13.41 -0.07
CA ARG A 50 1.94 13.53 -0.65
C ARG A 50 0.90 12.71 0.10
N LEU A 51 1.22 11.45 0.39
CA LEU A 51 0.34 10.55 1.16
C LEU A 51 0.09 11.11 2.57
N ARG A 52 1.15 11.56 3.25
CA ARG A 52 1.05 12.18 4.57
C ARG A 52 0.18 13.44 4.56
N ALA A 53 0.34 14.30 3.56
CA ALA A 53 -0.47 15.51 3.41
C ALA A 53 -1.96 15.20 3.16
N ALA A 54 -2.27 14.06 2.53
CA ALA A 54 -3.62 13.55 2.35
C ALA A 54 -4.17 12.77 3.58
N GLY A 55 -3.44 12.76 4.71
CA GLY A 55 -3.85 12.04 5.91
C GLY A 55 -3.57 10.53 5.89
N VAL A 56 -2.89 10.02 4.86
CA VAL A 56 -2.51 8.60 4.76
C VAL A 56 -1.18 8.37 5.47
N VAL A 57 -1.22 7.66 6.60
CA VAL A 57 -0.03 7.36 7.42
C VAL A 57 0.54 6.00 7.04
N LEU A 58 1.80 5.99 6.62
CA LEU A 58 2.56 4.80 6.26
C LEU A 58 4.05 5.03 6.47
N SER A 59 4.85 3.97 6.34
CA SER A 59 6.30 4.05 6.56
C SER A 59 7.09 4.07 5.26
N LEU A 60 8.10 4.92 5.19
CA LEU A 60 9.14 4.92 4.15
C LEU A 60 10.38 4.23 4.74
N ARG A 61 10.83 3.13 4.13
CA ARG A 61 12.04 2.39 4.55
C ARG A 61 12.87 2.00 3.35
N GLU A 62 14.16 2.33 3.39
CA GLU A 62 15.13 1.94 2.35
C GLU A 62 14.69 2.33 0.92
N GLY A 63 13.98 3.45 0.78
CA GLY A 63 13.45 3.91 -0.51
C GLY A 63 12.12 3.28 -0.95
N TYR A 64 11.48 2.46 -0.10
CA TYR A 64 10.20 1.82 -0.39
C TYR A 64 9.09 2.26 0.55
N LEU A 65 7.87 2.33 0.02
CA LEU A 65 6.68 2.61 0.80
C LEU A 65 6.12 1.30 1.34
N ARG A 66 5.75 1.32 2.63
CA ARG A 66 5.22 0.18 3.37
C ARG A 66 3.90 0.54 4.03
N VAL A 67 2.83 -0.09 3.57
CA VAL A 67 1.47 0.05 4.08
C VAL A 67 1.11 -1.22 4.83
N SER A 68 0.49 -1.07 5.99
CA SER A 68 0.05 -2.19 6.82
C SER A 68 -1.44 -2.09 7.08
N PRO A 69 -2.31 -2.63 6.20
CA PRO A 69 -3.74 -2.65 6.46
C PRO A 69 -4.05 -3.40 7.77
N HIS A 70 -4.98 -2.87 8.54
CA HIS A 70 -5.42 -3.42 9.81
C HIS A 70 -6.93 -3.68 9.80
N GLY A 71 -7.41 -4.45 10.77
CA GLY A 71 -8.83 -4.83 10.86
C GLY A 71 -9.79 -3.65 11.09
N TYR A 72 -9.28 -2.47 11.45
CA TYR A 72 -10.04 -1.24 11.61
C TYR A 72 -10.08 -0.39 10.34
N ASN A 73 -9.30 -0.73 9.32
CA ASN A 73 -9.32 0.01 8.08
C ASN A 73 -10.53 -0.36 7.23
N THR A 74 -10.89 0.56 6.34
CA THR A 74 -11.92 0.37 5.32
C THR A 74 -11.30 0.19 3.94
N GLU A 75 -12.09 -0.30 2.99
CA GLU A 75 -11.65 -0.40 1.58
C GLU A 75 -11.30 0.98 1.01
N ASP A 76 -12.10 2.01 1.30
CA ASP A 76 -11.88 3.38 0.83
C ASP A 76 -10.57 3.95 1.34
N GLU A 77 -10.25 3.76 2.63
CA GLU A 77 -8.97 4.19 3.21
C GLU A 77 -7.77 3.52 2.55
N VAL A 78 -7.90 2.25 2.20
CA VAL A 78 -6.84 1.48 1.53
C VAL A 78 -6.67 1.93 0.09
N LEU A 79 -7.77 2.14 -0.64
CA LEU A 79 -7.77 2.63 -2.01
C LEU A 79 -7.33 4.10 -2.11
N GLN A 80 -7.46 4.88 -1.05
CA GLN A 80 -6.96 6.25 -0.98
C GLN A 80 -5.44 6.32 -1.25
N VAL A 81 -4.67 5.28 -0.91
CA VAL A 81 -3.23 5.20 -1.20
C VAL A 81 -2.98 5.38 -2.70
N GLY A 82 -3.61 4.54 -3.53
CA GLY A 82 -3.46 4.62 -4.98
C GLY A 82 -4.11 5.86 -5.57
N ALA A 83 -5.25 6.30 -5.02
CA ALA A 83 -5.93 7.52 -5.48
C ALA A 83 -5.06 8.78 -5.33
N VAL A 84 -4.34 8.93 -4.20
CA VAL A 84 -3.43 10.06 -3.95
C VAL A 84 -2.17 9.99 -4.82
N LEU A 85 -1.67 8.77 -5.06
CA LEU A 85 -0.44 8.58 -5.84
C LEU A 85 -0.65 8.69 -7.36
N GLY A 86 -1.84 8.37 -7.86
CA GLY A 86 -2.14 8.36 -9.29
C GLY A 86 -1.62 7.09 -9.98
N ASN A 87 -1.23 7.23 -11.25
CA ASN A 87 -0.57 6.17 -12.01
C ASN A 87 0.95 6.33 -11.91
N ALA A 88 1.66 5.20 -11.94
CA ALA A 88 3.11 5.11 -11.95
C ALA A 88 3.71 5.67 -13.25
#